data_AF-A0A926W734-F1
#
_entry.id   AF-A0A926W734-F1
#
_cell.length_a   1.000
_cell.length_b   1.000
_cell.length_c   1.000
_cell.angle_alpha   90.00
_cell.angle_beta   90.00
_cell.angle_gamma   90.00
#
_symmetry.space_group_name_H-M   'P 1'
#
loop_
_entity.id
_entity.type
_entity.pdbx_description
1 polymer ?
#
loop_
_entity_poly.entity_id
_entity_poly.type
_entity_poly.pdbx_seq_one_letter_code
_entity_poly.pdbx_strand_id
1 'polypeptide(L)' 'MGRKCDLTGKEANNAFAISHSHRRTKRLQHANLQEKRIWWPQGKRWVKLRISTKAIKTLQKKGLEVMAREAGIDLRKY' A
#
# COMPACT_ATOMS: atom_id res chain seq x y z
N MET A 1 13.58 -1.66 3.69
CA MET A 1 12.44 -1.47 2.78
C MET A 1 11.82 -0.10 3.00
N GLY A 2 11.61 0.69 1.94
CA GLY A 2 10.91 1.98 2.04
C GLY A 2 9.45 1.80 2.49
N ARG A 3 8.84 2.83 3.08
CA ARG A 3 7.40 2.87 3.43
C ARG A 3 6.55 3.02 2.17
N LYS A 4 6.43 1.94 1.40
CA LYS A 4 5.66 1.83 0.16
C LYS A 4 4.62 0.72 0.28
N CYS A 5 3.46 0.93 -0.34
CA CYS A 5 2.48 -0.14 -0.52
C CYS A 5 2.97 -1.11 -1.59
N ASP A 6 2.97 -2.41 -1.30
CA ASP A 6 3.45 -3.42 -2.24
C ASP A 6 2.60 -3.39 -3.52
N LEU A 7 1.27 -3.55 -3.41
CA LEU A 7 0.39 -3.65 -4.59
C LEU A 7 0.19 -2.36 -5.41
N THR A 8 0.16 -1.19 -4.78
CA THR A 8 -0.21 0.07 -5.48
C THR A 8 0.94 1.06 -5.61
N GLY A 9 2.08 0.75 -5.01
CA GLY A 9 3.23 1.64 -5.00
C GLY A 9 3.03 2.97 -4.28
N LYS A 10 1.96 3.15 -3.50
CA LYS A 10 1.72 4.39 -2.76
C LYS A 10 2.82 4.67 -1.74
N GLU A 11 3.37 5.87 -1.80
CA GLU A 11 4.43 6.37 -0.93
C GLU A 11 3.97 7.61 -0.15
N ALA A 12 4.84 8.11 0.71
CA ALA A 12 4.57 9.33 1.46
C ALA A 12 4.57 10.56 0.54
N ASN A 13 3.67 11.50 0.81
CA ASN A 13 3.64 12.80 0.14
C ASN A 13 4.46 13.83 0.94
N ASN A 14 5.19 14.69 0.21
CA ASN A 14 5.86 15.85 0.79
C ASN A 14 4.84 16.98 0.99
N ALA A 15 4.67 17.42 2.24
CA ALA A 15 3.71 18.47 2.58
C ALA A 15 4.29 19.48 3.58
N PHE A 16 3.47 20.46 3.94
CA PHE A 16 3.76 21.40 5.02
C PHE A 16 2.65 21.36 6.06
N ALA A 17 3.00 21.52 7.32
CA ALA A 17 2.06 21.95 8.35
C ALA A 17 2.04 23.49 8.38
N ILE A 18 0.84 24.07 8.32
CA ILE A 18 0.63 25.52 8.29
C ILE A 18 0.04 25.91 9.65
N SER A 19 0.72 26.82 10.35
CA SER A 19 0.20 27.40 11.61
C SER A 19 -0.83 28.50 11.34
N HIS A 20 -1.51 28.96 12.40
CA HIS A 20 -2.46 30.08 12.31
C HIS A 20 -1.82 31.35 11.70
N SER A 21 -0.55 31.63 12.02
CA SER A 21 0.24 32.72 11.45
C SER A 21 0.90 32.38 10.11
N HIS A 22 0.46 31.31 9.43
CA HIS A 22 0.97 30.84 8.14
C HIS A 22 2.45 30.43 8.11
N ARG A 23 3.10 30.23 9.27
CA ARG A 23 4.43 29.61 9.29
C ARG A 23 4.34 28.17 8.76
N ARG A 24 5.20 27.85 7.79
CA ARG A 24 5.24 26.56 7.09
C ARG A 24 6.38 25.70 7.63
N THR A 25 6.07 24.54 8.19
CA THR A 25 7.06 23.54 8.60
C THR A 25 6.95 22.30 7.72
N LYS A 26 8.09 21.77 7.25
CA LYS A 26 8.12 20.58 6.38
C LYS A 26 7.58 19.37 7.15
N ARG A 27 6.69 18.60 6.53
CA ARG A 27 6.12 17.36 7.09
C ARG A 27 5.91 16.33 5.99
N LEU A 28 6.17 15.07 6.31
CA LEU A 28 5.78 13.93 5.47
C LEU A 28 4.38 13.45 5.83
N GLN A 29 3.51 13.31 4.83
CA GLN A 29 2.21 12.65 4.94
C GLN A 29 2.37 11.19 4.51
N HIS A 30 2.45 10.28 5.47
CA HIS A 30 2.64 8.86 5.18
C HIS A 30 1.38 8.21 4.61
N ALA A 31 1.57 7.22 3.73
CA ALA A 31 0.50 6.32 3.34
C ALA A 31 0.05 5.48 4.54
N ASN A 32 -1.26 5.27 4.68
CA ASN A 32 -1.83 4.37 5.70
C ASN A 32 -1.59 2.92 5.28
N LEU A 33 -0.42 2.38 5.65
CA LEU A 33 0.03 1.03 5.36
C LEU A 33 -0.31 0.10 6.53
N GLN A 34 -0.81 -1.09 6.22
CA GLN A 34 -1.14 -2.13 7.17
C GLN A 34 -0.55 -3.46 6.70
N GLU A 35 -0.06 -4.26 7.63
CA GLU A 35 0.33 -5.64 7.35
C GLU A 35 -0.91 -6.52 7.44
N LYS A 36 -1.26 -7.17 6.33
CA LYS A 36 -2.41 -8.08 6.27
C LYS A 36 -2.06 -9.36 5.56
N ARG A 37 -2.70 -10.44 6.03
CA ARG A 37 -2.73 -11.73 5.35
C ARG A 37 -3.90 -11.75 4.37
N ILE A 38 -3.61 -12.07 3.12
CA ILE A 38 -4.61 -12.21 2.05
C ILE A 38 -4.54 -13.65 1.54
N TRP A 39 -5.71 -14.26 1.34
CA TRP A 39 -5.79 -15.61 0.75
C TRP A 39 -5.52 -15.52 -0.75
N TRP A 40 -4.61 -16.36 -1.24
CA TRP A 40 -4.33 -16.52 -2.66
C TRP A 40 -4.89 -17.87 -3.15
N PRO A 41 -5.98 -17.87 -3.93
CA PRO A 41 -6.64 -19.10 -4.36
C PRO A 41 -5.76 -20.03 -5.20
N GLN A 42 -4.98 -19.47 -6.13
CA GLN A 42 -4.18 -20.23 -7.10
C GLN A 42 -3.01 -20.94 -6.41
N GLY A 43 -2.38 -20.28 -5.44
CA GLY A 43 -1.32 -20.87 -4.63
C GLY A 43 -1.82 -21.60 -3.38
N LYS A 44 -3.15 -21.67 -3.16
CA LYS A 44 -3.81 -22.24 -1.97
C LYS A 44 -3.13 -21.88 -0.64
N ARG A 45 -2.73 -20.61 -0.50
CA ARG A 45 -1.95 -20.15 0.65
C ARG A 45 -2.28 -18.73 1.07
N TRP A 46 -1.88 -18.38 2.29
CA TRP A 46 -1.92 -17.01 2.76
C TRP A 46 -0.63 -16.29 2.37
N VAL A 47 -0.78 -15.07 1.86
CA VAL A 47 0.34 -14.17 1.54
C VAL A 47 0.30 -12.99 2.51
N LYS A 48 1.41 -12.71 3.19
CA LYS A 48 1.55 -11.52 4.04
C LYS A 48 2.03 -10.35 3.17
N LEU A 49 1.23 -9.31 3.06
CA LEU A 49 1.55 -8.12 2.28
C LEU A 49 1.39 -6.86 3.14
N ARG A 50 2.23 -5.87 2.86
CA ARG A 50 2.10 -4.54 3.45
C ARG A 50 1.38 -3.63 2.46
N ILE A 51 0.10 -3.45 2.72
CA ILE A 51 -0.85 -2.85 1.78
C ILE A 51 -1.45 -1.58 2.34
N SER A 52 -1.74 -0.63 1.45
CA SER A 52 -2.49 0.56 1.83
C SER A 52 -3.97 0.22 2.03
N THR A 53 -4.66 0.97 2.89
CA THR A 53 -6.12 0.79 3.09
C THR A 53 -6.92 0.98 1.81
N LYS A 54 -6.47 1.85 0.91
CA LYS A 54 -7.07 1.99 -0.44
C LYS A 54 -6.84 0.73 -1.28
N ALA A 55 -5.67 0.10 -1.20
CA ALA A 55 -5.40 -1.15 -1.89
C ALA A 55 -6.30 -2.29 -1.39
N ILE A 56 -6.61 -2.34 -0.08
CA ILE A 56 -7.57 -3.30 0.49
C ILE A 56 -8.94 -3.18 -0.19
N LYS A 57 -9.45 -1.95 -0.35
CA LYS A 57 -10.71 -1.70 -1.04
C LYS A 57 -10.67 -2.15 -2.50
N THR A 58 -9.58 -1.86 -3.22
CA THR A 58 -9.42 -2.27 -4.62
C THR A 58 -9.31 -3.79 -4.75
N LEU A 59 -8.66 -4.46 -3.79
CA LEU A 59 -8.49 -5.91 -3.77
C LEU A 59 -9.84 -6.63 -3.69
N GLN A 60 -10.79 -6.10 -2.92
CA GLN A 60 -12.15 -6.64 -2.88
C GLN A 60 -12.90 -6.52 -4.21
N LYS A 61 -12.55 -5.52 -5.05
CA LYS A 61 -13.22 -5.28 -6.35
C LYS A 61 -12.55 -6.03 -7.51
N LYS A 62 -11.22 -5.96 -7.61
CA LYS A 62 -10.44 -6.50 -8.74
C LYS A 62 -9.87 -7.91 -8.50
N GLY A 63 -9.72 -8.31 -7.24
CA GLY A 63 -8.99 -9.52 -6.86
C GLY A 63 -7.48 -9.31 -6.73
N LEU A 64 -6.81 -10.26 -6.05
CA LEU A 64 -5.38 -10.20 -5.75
C LEU A 64 -4.50 -10.41 -6.99
N GLU A 65 -4.89 -11.32 -7.88
CA GLU A 65 -4.06 -11.73 -9.02
C GLU A 65 -3.90 -10.62 -10.06
N VAL A 66 -4.99 -9.93 -10.40
CA VAL A 66 -4.98 -8.78 -11.31
C VAL A 66 -4.08 -7.68 -10.76
N MET A 67 -4.24 -7.34 -9.48
CA MET A 67 -3.43 -6.31 -8.83
C MET A 67 -1.95 -6.70 -8.73
N ALA A 68 -1.64 -7.97 -8.46
CA ALA A 68 -0.25 -8.44 -8.41
C ALA A 68 0.41 -8.38 -9.79
N ARG A 69 -0.32 -8.72 -10.86
CA ARG A 69 0.14 -8.59 -12.25
C ARG A 69 0.35 -7.13 -12.64
N GLU A 70 -0.58 -6.23 -12.30
CA GLU A 70 -0.44 -4.78 -12.52
C GLU A 70 0.80 -4.22 -11.81
N ALA A 71 1.10 -4.72 -10.61
CA ALA A 71 2.25 -4.30 -9.82
C ALA A 71 3.58 -4.97 -10.20
N GLY A 72 3.57 -5.98 -11.08
CA GLY A 72 4.76 -6.74 -11.45
C GLY A 72 5.35 -7.58 -10.29
N ILE A 73 4.51 -7.98 -9.33
CA ILE A 73 4.96 -8.67 -8.11
C ILE A 73 4.79 -10.17 -8.28
N ASP A 74 5.85 -10.91 -8.00
CA ASP A 74 5.78 -12.36 -7.90
C ASP A 74 5.26 -12.78 -6.52
N LEU A 75 3.98 -13.16 -6.48
CA LEU A 75 3.32 -13.62 -5.27
C LEU A 75 3.96 -14.87 -4.69
N ARG A 76 4.78 -15.64 -5.41
CA ARG A 76 5.46 -16.86 -4.89
C ARG A 76 6.60 -16.56 -3.92
N LYS A 77 7.16 -15.35 -3.98
CA LYS A 77 8.31 -14.94 -3.17
C LYS A 77 7.93 -14.41 -1.77
N TYR A 78 6.64 -14.20 -1.53
CA TYR A 78 6.07 -13.65 -0.29
C TYR A 78 5.48 -14.71 0.64
#